data_AF-A0A0A1SIS6-F1
#
_entry.id   AF-A0A0A1SIS6-F1
#
_cell.length_a   1.000
_cell.length_b   1.000
_cell.length_c   1.000
_cell.angle_alpha   90.00
_cell.angle_beta   90.00
_cell.angle_gamma   90.00
#
_symmetry.space_group_name_H-M   'P 1'
#
loop_
_entity.id
_entity.type
_entity.pdbx_description
1 polymer ?
#
loop_
_entity_poly.entity_id
_entity_poly.type
_entity_poly.pdbx_seq_one_letter_code
_entity_poly.pdbx_strand_id
1 'polypeptide(L)'
;MAEFSKHPFLLSVDETAHALQTDIDKGLTSVQVAQLQQKYPKNELDVGGTIPWYSILTKQVLNAMIIVLVFAMALSFGIKDYIEGGVLAFVIFLNVTIGFWQEYRAEKRMDALRALSSPSAMVLRDGKTQVISK
;
A
#
# COMPACT_ATOMS: atom_id res chain seq x y z
N MET A 1 -20.64 1.08 14.78
CA MET A 1 -20.78 1.96 13.60
C MET A 1 -21.99 2.85 13.83
N ALA A 2 -22.01 4.10 13.36
CA ALA A 2 -23.25 4.87 13.38
C ALA A 2 -24.27 4.12 12.52
N GLU A 3 -25.42 3.75 13.08
CA GLU A 3 -26.49 3.11 12.33
C GLU A 3 -27.20 4.19 11.52
N PHE A 4 -26.95 4.19 10.21
CA PHE A 4 -27.66 5.07 9.29
C PHE A 4 -28.89 4.34 8.75
N SER A 5 -30.04 5.02 8.70
CA SER A 5 -31.28 4.46 8.15
C SER A 5 -31.23 4.26 6.63
N LYS A 6 -30.38 5.04 5.94
CA LYS A 6 -30.11 5.01 4.50
C LYS A 6 -28.62 5.26 4.26
N HIS A 7 -28.16 5.09 3.03
CA HIS A 7 -26.78 5.44 2.68
C HIS A 7 -26.51 6.93 3.01
N PRO A 8 -25.38 7.29 3.67
CA PRO A 8 -25.12 8.66 4.11
C PRO A 8 -25.24 9.76 3.05
N PHE A 9 -25.01 9.48 1.76
CA PHE A 9 -25.16 10.46 0.69
C PHE A 9 -26.63 10.77 0.34
N LEU A 10 -27.60 10.01 0.88
CA LEU A 10 -29.04 10.22 0.70
C LEU A 10 -29.68 10.93 1.90
N LEU A 11 -28.93 11.17 2.98
CA LEU A 11 -29.41 11.85 4.17
C LEU A 11 -29.31 13.36 4.00
N SER A 12 -30.24 14.10 4.60
CA SER A 12 -30.11 15.55 4.73
C SER A 12 -28.95 15.93 5.65
N VAL A 13 -28.54 17.20 5.59
CA VAL A 13 -27.44 17.72 6.43
C VAL A 13 -27.75 17.53 7.92
N ASP A 14 -28.97 17.86 8.35
CA ASP A 14 -29.42 17.72 9.74
C ASP A 14 -29.47 16.26 10.20
N GLU A 15 -30.00 15.35 9.38
CA GLU A 15 -30.01 13.92 9.69
C GLU A 15 -28.60 13.35 9.85
N THR A 16 -27.68 13.78 8.99
CA THR A 16 -26.27 13.36 9.03
C THR A 16 -25.57 13.91 10.27
N ALA A 17 -25.80 15.20 10.58
CA ALA A 17 -25.24 15.86 11.76
C ALA A 17 -25.73 15.19 13.05
N HIS A 18 -27.02 14.85 13.12
CA HIS A 18 -27.62 14.15 14.25
C HIS A 18 -27.08 12.71 14.40
N ALA A 19 -26.98 11.96 13.29
CA ALA A 19 -26.46 10.59 13.29
C ALA A 19 -24.98 10.51 13.71
N LEU A 20 -24.18 11.52 13.32
CA LEU A 20 -22.77 11.62 13.67
C LEU A 20 -22.50 12.39 14.97
N GLN A 21 -23.54 12.94 15.60
CA GLN A 21 -23.45 13.79 16.80
C GLN A 21 -22.45 14.95 16.65
N THR A 22 -22.44 15.58 15.48
CA THR A 22 -21.57 16.71 15.15
C THR A 22 -22.36 18.00 15.00
N ASP A 23 -21.75 19.12 15.39
CA ASP A 23 -22.26 20.46 15.13
C ASP A 23 -21.87 20.90 13.71
N ILE A 24 -22.79 21.54 12.98
CA ILE A 24 -22.57 21.98 11.59
C ILE A 24 -21.66 23.21 11.54
N ASP A 25 -21.80 24.13 12.51
CA ASP A 25 -21.11 25.42 12.54
C ASP A 25 -19.83 25.39 13.39
N LYS A 26 -19.78 24.48 14.36
CA LYS A 26 -18.64 24.35 15.29
C LYS A 26 -17.82 23.09 15.10
N GLY A 27 -18.34 22.10 14.38
CA GLY A 27 -17.73 20.79 14.24
C GLY A 27 -17.67 20.02 15.56
N LEU A 28 -16.78 19.04 15.63
CA LEU A 28 -16.57 18.22 16.83
C LEU A 28 -15.66 18.94 17.83
N THR A 29 -15.93 18.71 19.12
CA THR A 29 -15.04 19.20 20.18
C THR A 29 -13.79 18.32 20.31
N SER A 30 -12.69 18.90 20.80
CA SER A 30 -11.45 18.14 21.07
C SER A 30 -11.67 16.91 21.97
N VAL A 31 -12.61 17.00 22.92
CA VAL A 31 -12.96 15.89 23.82
C VAL A 31 -13.67 14.76 23.06
N GLN A 32 -14.65 15.09 22.21
CA GLN A 32 -15.35 14.11 21.37
C GLN A 32 -14.38 13.44 20.40
N VAL A 33 -13.46 14.19 19.81
CA VAL A 33 -12.43 13.64 18.90
C VAL A 33 -11.56 12.62 19.63
N ALA A 34 -11.09 12.92 20.84
CA ALA A 34 -10.27 11.98 21.62
C ALA A 34 -11.02 10.69 21.94
N GLN A 35 -12.32 10.77 22.26
CA GLN A 35 -13.17 9.60 22.47
C GLN A 35 -13.39 8.80 21.18
N LEU A 36 -13.62 9.48 20.07
CA LEU A 36 -13.81 8.85 18.76
C LEU A 36 -12.53 8.16 18.26
N GLN A 37 -11.35 8.71 18.52
CA GLN A 37 -10.06 8.10 18.16
C GLN A 37 -9.77 6.80 18.93
N GLN A 38 -10.37 6.59 20.10
CA GLN A 38 -10.28 5.30 20.80
C GLN A 38 -11.18 4.24 20.16
N LYS A 39 -12.29 4.66 19.55
CA LYS A 39 -13.29 3.79 18.93
C LYS A 39 -13.02 3.51 17.46
N TYR A 40 -12.46 4.48 16.76
CA TYR A 40 -12.16 4.42 15.33
C TYR A 40 -10.65 4.56 15.15
N PRO A 41 -10.00 3.60 14.48
CA PRO A 41 -8.57 3.70 14.16
C PRO A 41 -8.34 4.93 13.28
N LYS A 42 -7.08 5.37 13.24
CA LYS A 42 -6.68 6.50 12.40
C LYS A 42 -7.13 6.29 10.96
N ASN A 43 -7.45 7.39 10.27
CA ASN A 43 -7.81 7.37 8.86
C ASN A 43 -6.57 7.17 7.97
N GLU A 44 -5.78 6.15 8.27
CA GLU A 44 -4.62 5.71 7.51
C GLU A 44 -5.03 4.46 6.74
N LEU A 45 -4.63 4.37 5.48
CA LEU A 45 -4.80 3.12 4.73
C LEU A 45 -3.73 2.16 5.26
N ASP A 46 -4.10 0.93 5.61
CA ASP A 46 -3.14 -0.14 5.89
C ASP A 46 -2.54 -0.60 4.56
N VAL A 47 -1.59 0.19 4.07
CA VAL A 47 -0.84 -0.06 2.84
C VAL A 47 0.55 -0.47 3.27
N GLY A 48 0.72 -1.76 3.56
CA GLY A 48 1.94 -2.40 4.05
C GLY A 48 3.22 -1.76 3.49
N GLY A 49 4.21 -1.55 4.37
CA GLY A 49 5.40 -0.73 4.10
C GLY A 49 6.14 -1.05 2.79
N THR A 50 7.05 -0.17 2.39
CA THR A 50 7.94 -0.38 1.24
C THR A 50 8.54 -1.78 1.27
N ILE A 51 8.27 -2.56 0.23
CA ILE A 51 8.83 -3.87 -0.02
C ILE A 51 10.33 -3.66 -0.23
N PRO A 52 11.17 -4.24 0.63
CA PRO A 52 12.61 -4.05 0.48
C PRO A 52 13.12 -4.74 -0.79
N TRP A 53 14.12 -4.13 -1.44
CA TRP A 53 14.73 -4.63 -2.68
C TRP A 53 15.20 -6.10 -2.57
N TYR A 54 15.67 -6.54 -1.40
CA TYR A 54 16.12 -7.91 -1.17
C TYR A 54 14.97 -8.92 -1.12
N SER A 55 13.76 -8.50 -0.76
CA SER A 55 12.55 -9.33 -0.80
C SER A 55 12.10 -9.58 -2.24
N ILE A 56 12.21 -8.56 -3.09
CA ILE A 56 11.95 -8.67 -4.52
C ILE A 56 12.95 -9.65 -5.16
N LEU A 57 14.24 -9.51 -4.83
CA LEU A 57 15.29 -10.39 -5.35
C LEU A 57 15.10 -11.84 -4.91
N THR A 58 14.81 -12.09 -3.63
CA THR A 58 14.59 -13.46 -3.14
C THR A 58 13.35 -14.10 -3.75
N LYS A 59 12.25 -13.36 -3.94
CA LYS A 59 11.07 -13.85 -4.67
C LYS A 59 11.40 -14.25 -6.11
N GLN A 60 12.21 -13.46 -6.80
CA GLN A 60 12.60 -13.74 -8.17
C GLN A 60 13.47 -15.00 -8.26
N VAL A 61 14.44 -15.16 -7.34
CA VAL A 61 15.30 -16.35 -7.31
C VAL A 61 14.55 -17.61 -6.89
N LEU A 62 13.59 -17.50 -5.97
CA LEU A 62 12.76 -18.61 -5.48
C LEU A 62 11.55 -18.90 -6.37
N ASN A 63 11.42 -18.22 -7.51
CA ASN A 63 10.39 -18.51 -8.49
C ASN A 63 10.60 -19.93 -9.05
N ALA A 64 9.56 -20.77 -9.03
CA ALA A 64 9.60 -22.15 -9.50
C ALA A 64 10.23 -22.28 -10.90
N MET A 65 9.95 -21.34 -11.81
CA MET A 65 10.52 -21.34 -13.16
C MET A 65 12.04 -21.08 -13.15
N ILE A 66 12.51 -20.14 -12.32
CA ILE A 66 13.95 -19.83 -12.19
C ILE A 66 14.68 -20.98 -11.49
N ILE A 67 14.08 -21.64 -10.50
CA ILE A 67 14.67 -22.82 -9.85
C ILE A 67 14.94 -23.92 -10.87
N VAL A 68 13.99 -24.20 -11.78
CA VAL A 68 14.17 -25.19 -12.85
C VAL A 68 15.31 -24.80 -13.79
N LEU A 69 15.41 -23.52 -14.17
CA LEU A 69 16.50 -23.02 -15.02
C LEU A 69 17.87 -23.12 -14.33
N VAL A 70 17.93 -22.81 -13.03
CA VAL A 70 19.15 -22.96 -12.22
C VAL A 70 19.54 -24.44 -12.12
N PHE A 71 18.57 -25.34 -11.97
CA PHE A 71 18.84 -26.78 -11.95
C PHE A 71 19.37 -27.28 -13.32
N ALA A 72 18.76 -26.86 -14.42
CA ALA A 72 19.24 -27.18 -15.77
C ALA A 72 20.65 -26.63 -16.02
N MET A 73 20.92 -25.39 -15.60
CA MET A 73 22.24 -24.76 -15.65
C MET A 73 23.28 -25.58 -14.86
N ALA A 74 22.93 -26.03 -13.65
CA ALA A 74 23.82 -26.85 -12.82
C ALA A 74 24.13 -28.21 -13.46
N LEU A 75 23.14 -28.86 -14.08
CA LEU A 75 23.33 -30.11 -14.82
C LEU A 75 24.26 -29.91 -16.03
N SER A 76 24.06 -28.85 -16.80
CA SER A 76 24.88 -28.52 -17.97
C SER A 76 26.36 -28.30 -17.60
N PHE A 77 26.63 -27.53 -16.53
CA PHE A 77 27.98 -27.39 -15.99
C PHE A 77 28.56 -28.70 -15.44
N GLY A 78 27.73 -29.58 -14.86
CA GLY A 78 28.14 -30.91 -14.40
C GLY A 78 28.64 -31.82 -15.53
N ILE A 79 28.06 -31.68 -16.72
CA ILE A 79 28.47 -32.40 -17.94
C ILE A 79 29.66 -31.70 -18.65
N LYS A 80 30.14 -30.58 -18.10
CA LYS A 80 31.19 -29.70 -18.67
C LYS A 80 30.79 -29.03 -19.99
N ASP A 81 29.48 -28.90 -20.25
CA ASP A 81 28.99 -28.04 -21.33
C ASP A 81 28.90 -26.59 -20.85
N TYR A 82 30.03 -25.89 -20.97
CA TYR A 82 30.13 -24.50 -20.55
C TYR A 82 29.38 -23.54 -21.48
N ILE A 83 29.11 -23.93 -22.73
CA ILE A 83 28.41 -23.08 -23.70
C ILE A 83 26.93 -23.01 -23.34
N GLU A 84 26.30 -24.18 -23.18
CA GLU A 84 24.88 -24.24 -22.81
C GLU A 84 24.65 -23.67 -21.40
N GLY A 85 25.50 -24.02 -20.42
CA GLY A 85 25.45 -23.45 -19.08
C GLY A 85 25.62 -21.92 -19.07
N GLY A 86 26.48 -21.37 -19.92
CA GLY A 86 26.66 -19.93 -20.09
C GLY A 86 25.43 -19.22 -20.66
N VAL A 87 24.76 -19.83 -21.64
CA VAL A 87 23.51 -19.29 -22.21
C VAL A 87 22.40 -19.26 -21.16
N LEU A 88 22.24 -20.33 -20.39
CA LEU A 88 21.28 -20.40 -19.28
C LEU A 88 21.56 -19.34 -18.22
N ALA A 89 22.83 -19.17 -17.82
CA ALA A 89 23.22 -18.15 -16.86
C ALA A 89 22.84 -16.73 -17.33
N PHE A 90 23.08 -16.43 -18.60
CA PHE A 90 22.73 -15.14 -19.19
C PHE A 90 21.21 -14.90 -19.21
N VAL A 91 20.42 -15.90 -19.59
CA VAL A 91 18.95 -15.80 -19.62
C VAL A 91 18.37 -15.62 -18.23
N ILE A 92 18.90 -16.33 -17.22
CA ILE A 92 18.50 -16.17 -15.81
C ILE A 92 18.82 -14.75 -15.35
N PHE A 93 20.04 -14.26 -15.62
CA PHE A 93 20.47 -12.92 -15.25
C PHE A 93 19.58 -11.84 -15.84
N LEU A 94 19.25 -11.94 -17.14
CA LEU A 94 18.31 -11.02 -17.80
C LEU A 94 16.93 -11.06 -17.16
N ASN A 95 16.38 -12.25 -16.91
CA ASN A 95 15.06 -12.40 -16.30
C ASN A 95 15.00 -11.82 -14.89
N VAL A 96 16.03 -12.05 -14.08
CA VAL A 96 16.09 -11.50 -12.72
C VAL A 96 16.16 -9.98 -12.76
N THR A 97 17.00 -9.42 -13.65
CA THR A 97 17.18 -7.96 -13.78
C THR A 97 15.91 -7.28 -14.28
N ILE A 98 15.28 -7.81 -15.34
CA ILE A 98 14.04 -7.27 -15.90
C ILE A 98 12.91 -7.39 -14.88
N GLY A 99 12.75 -8.55 -14.23
CA GLY A 99 11.74 -8.76 -13.20
C GLY A 99 11.90 -7.81 -12.02
N PHE A 100 13.13 -7.65 -11.52
CA PHE A 100 13.44 -6.70 -10.45
C PHE A 100 13.06 -5.26 -10.83
N TRP A 101 13.41 -4.82 -12.04
CA TRP A 101 13.06 -3.46 -12.49
C TRP A 101 11.54 -3.29 -12.62
N GLN A 102 10.84 -4.27 -13.19
CA GLN A 102 9.38 -4.23 -13.33
C GLN A 102 8.69 -4.09 -11.96
N GLU A 103 9.08 -4.92 -10.99
CA GLU A 103 8.53 -4.89 -9.63
C GLU A 103 8.87 -3.58 -8.91
N TYR A 104 10.12 -3.13 -8.98
CA TYR A 104 10.57 -1.87 -8.37
C TYR A 104 9.80 -0.66 -8.92
N ARG A 105 9.53 -0.65 -10.24
CA ARG A 105 8.75 0.42 -10.87
C ARG A 105 7.27 0.34 -10.50
N ALA A 106 6.72 -0.85 -10.31
CA ALA A 106 5.34 -1.03 -9.85
C ALA A 106 5.18 -0.50 -8.41
N GLU A 107 6.12 -0.80 -7.53
CA GLU A 107 6.13 -0.31 -6.16
C GLU A 107 6.21 1.23 -6.11
N LYS A 108 7.08 1.84 -6.91
CA LYS A 108 7.19 3.31 -6.98
C LYS A 108 5.91 3.99 -7.48
N ARG A 109 5.13 3.33 -8.34
CA ARG A 109 3.80 3.82 -8.75
C ARG A 109 2.80 3.74 -7.61
N MET A 110 2.87 2.69 -6.79
CA MET A 110 2.06 2.58 -5.59
C MET A 110 2.42 3.67 -4.58
N ASP A 111 3.70 3.96 -4.38
CA ASP A 111 4.15 5.08 -3.53
C ASP A 111 3.65 6.45 -4.03
N ALA A 112 3.60 6.67 -5.33
CA ALA A 112 3.02 7.90 -5.88
C ALA A 112 1.51 8.00 -5.59
N LEU A 113 0.76 6.88 -5.65
CA LEU A 113 -0.64 6.83 -5.21
C LEU A 113 -0.78 7.04 -3.70
N ARG A 114 0.17 6.55 -2.89
CA ARG A 114 0.23 6.86 -1.43
C ARG A 114 0.38 8.35 -1.20
N ALA A 115 1.27 9.03 -1.94
CA ALA A 115 1.48 10.47 -1.81
C ALA A 115 0.26 11.32 -2.23
N LEU A 116 -0.59 10.79 -3.13
CA LEU A 116 -1.85 11.45 -3.51
C LEU A 116 -2.95 11.30 -2.44
N SER A 117 -2.81 10.35 -1.51
CA SER A 117 -3.67 10.29 -0.32
C SER A 117 -3.22 11.41 0.62
N SER A 118 -3.91 12.55 0.55
CA SER A 118 -3.53 13.81 1.21
C SER A 118 -2.96 13.59 2.63
N PRO A 119 -1.71 13.98 2.91
CA PRO A 119 -1.08 13.81 4.22
C PRO A 119 -1.73 14.70 5.30
N SER A 120 -2.52 15.67 4.88
CA SER A 120 -3.23 16.60 5.75
C SER A 120 -4.68 16.80 5.31
N ALA A 121 -5.58 17.00 6.28
CA ALA A 121 -6.97 17.34 6.06
C ALA A 121 -7.30 18.67 6.76
N MET A 122 -8.10 19.51 6.10
CA MET A 122 -8.69 20.69 6.73
C MET A 122 -9.98 20.28 7.44
N VAL A 123 -10.08 20.57 8.73
CA VAL A 123 -11.22 20.20 9.57
C VAL A 123 -11.72 21.37 10.39
N LEU A 124 -13.00 21.37 10.73
CA LEU A 124 -13.60 22.29 11.69
C LEU A 124 -13.74 21.58 13.04
N ARG A 125 -13.06 22.10 14.08
CA ARG A 125 -13.10 21.58 15.45
C ARG A 125 -13.14 22.73 16.43
N ASP A 126 -13.93 22.60 17.49
CA ASP A 126 -14.09 23.64 18.51
C ASP A 126 -14.40 25.04 17.91
N GLY A 127 -15.14 25.09 16.79
CA GLY A 127 -15.47 26.33 16.07
C GLY A 127 -14.31 26.96 15.28
N LYS A 128 -13.19 26.25 15.11
CA LYS A 128 -12.01 26.73 14.39
C LYS A 128 -11.64 25.79 13.24
N THR A 129 -11.37 26.37 12.08
CA THR A 129 -10.80 25.63 10.94
C THR A 129 -9.31 25.42 11.18
N GLN A 130 -8.87 24.16 11.16
CA GLN A 130 -7.47 23.79 11.37
C GLN A 130 -7.04 22.69 10.40
N VAL A 131 -5.77 22.71 10.01
CA VAL A 131 -5.16 21.65 9.20
C VAL A 131 -4.56 20.62 10.15
N ILE A 132 -4.97 19.37 10.02
CA ILE A 132 -4.43 18.24 10.77
C ILE A 132 -3.76 17.25 9.84
N SER A 133 -2.64 16.68 10.26
CA SER A 133 -2.06 15.52 9.57
C SER A 133 -2.85 14.25 9.91
N LYS A 134 -2.84 13.28 8.99
CA LYS A 134 -3.38 11.92 9.26
C LYS A 134 -2.67 11.26 10.45
#